data_AF-A0A852K4U8-F1
#
_entry.id   AF-A0A852K4U8-F1
#
_cell.length_a   1.000
_cell.length_b   1.000
_cell.length_c   1.000
_cell.angle_alpha   90.00
_cell.angle_beta   90.00
_cell.angle_gamma   90.00
#
_symmetry.space_group_name_H-M   'P 1'
#
loop_
_entity.id
_entity.type
_entity.pdbx_description
1 polymer ?
#
loop_
_entity_poly.entity_id
_entity_poly.type
_entity_poly.pdbx_seq_one_letter_code
_entity_poly.pdbx_strand_id
1 'polypeptide(L)'
;APPGHTQDGGQETSFRWQCVEQPIGKLLFRRFLEGSAQFAAAGALWAEIEAFEQCEDAEREEAAKKLRSRFFTPGGAEHCGFLSAAATAPSTG
;
A
#
# COMPACT_ATOMS: atom_id res chain seq x y z
N ALA A 1 6.50 -27.90 -22.01
CA ALA A 1 5.33 -26.99 -22.07
C ALA A 1 4.99 -26.60 -20.65
N PRO A 2 4.80 -25.31 -20.31
CA PRO A 2 4.32 -24.95 -18.98
C PRO A 2 2.88 -25.47 -18.82
N PRO A 3 2.47 -25.88 -17.61
CA PRO A 3 1.13 -26.40 -17.39
C PRO A 3 0.12 -25.28 -17.64
N GLY A 4 -0.83 -25.57 -18.52
CA GLY A 4 -1.88 -24.66 -18.91
C GLY A 4 -2.74 -24.28 -17.71
N HIS A 5 -3.05 -22.98 -17.63
CA HIS A 5 -4.14 -22.49 -16.80
C HIS A 5 -5.40 -23.28 -17.14
N THR A 6 -5.83 -24.12 -16.21
CA THR A 6 -7.11 -24.82 -16.31
C THR A 6 -8.18 -23.76 -16.08
N GLN A 7 -8.79 -23.31 -17.18
CA GLN A 7 -9.93 -22.41 -17.16
C GLN A 7 -11.15 -23.22 -16.70
N ASP A 8 -11.32 -23.31 -15.38
CA ASP A 8 -12.63 -23.52 -14.78
C ASP A 8 -13.30 -22.15 -14.64
N GLY A 9 -14.62 -22.06 -14.84
CA GLY A 9 -15.40 -20.83 -14.73
C GLY A 9 -15.50 -20.27 -13.29
N GLY A 10 -14.55 -20.62 -12.43
CA GLY A 10 -14.41 -20.12 -11.07
C GLY A 10 -13.74 -18.75 -11.08
N GLN A 11 -14.42 -17.77 -10.52
CA GLN A 11 -13.86 -16.43 -10.31
C GLN A 11 -12.61 -16.56 -9.43
N GLU A 12 -11.44 -16.17 -9.94
CA GLU A 12 -10.18 -16.21 -9.17
C GLU A 12 -10.32 -15.41 -7.87
N THR A 13 -10.27 -16.09 -6.73
CA THR A 13 -10.58 -15.48 -5.42
C THR A 13 -9.36 -14.91 -4.70
N SER A 14 -8.18 -14.92 -5.31
CA SER A 14 -6.98 -14.33 -4.73
C SER A 14 -7.17 -12.85 -4.39
N PHE A 15 -6.76 -12.46 -3.18
CA PHE A 15 -6.75 -11.04 -2.77
C PHE A 15 -5.89 -10.19 -3.71
N ARG A 16 -4.72 -10.70 -4.10
CA ARG A 16 -3.81 -9.99 -5.01
C ARG A 16 -4.49 -9.71 -6.35
N TRP A 17 -5.14 -10.74 -6.92
CA TRP A 17 -5.87 -10.57 -8.17
C TRP A 17 -7.00 -9.56 -8.02
N GLN A 18 -7.89 -9.76 -7.05
CA GLN A 18 -9.10 -8.95 -6.91
C GLN A 18 -8.84 -7.51 -6.44
N CYS A 19 -7.91 -7.30 -5.50
CA CYS A 19 -7.76 -6.01 -4.80
C CYS A 19 -6.51 -5.22 -5.21
N VAL A 20 -5.60 -5.80 -6.01
CA VAL A 20 -4.34 -5.13 -6.42
C VAL A 20 -4.21 -5.07 -7.93
N GLU A 21 -4.44 -6.18 -8.63
CA GLU A 21 -4.20 -6.26 -10.08
C GLU A 21 -5.43 -5.84 -10.90
N GLN A 22 -6.65 -6.17 -10.44
CA GLN A 22 -7.90 -5.71 -11.06
C GLN A 22 -8.15 -4.22 -10.75
N PRO A 23 -8.18 -3.32 -11.75
CA PRO A 23 -8.27 -1.87 -11.50
C PRO A 23 -9.53 -1.46 -10.72
N ILE A 24 -10.68 -2.02 -11.10
CA ILE A 24 -11.96 -1.73 -10.42
C ILE A 24 -11.95 -2.30 -9.00
N GLY A 25 -11.45 -3.52 -8.82
CA GLY A 25 -11.39 -4.13 -7.51
C GLY A 25 -10.43 -3.41 -6.57
N LYS A 26 -9.27 -2.96 -7.06
CA LYS A 26 -8.36 -2.07 -6.33
C LYS A 26 -9.02 -0.74 -5.95
N LEU A 27 -9.76 -0.11 -6.87
CA LEU A 27 -10.50 1.11 -6.58
C LEU A 27 -11.52 0.90 -5.45
N LEU A 28 -12.35 -0.13 -5.54
CA LEU A 28 -13.36 -0.47 -4.53
C LEU A 28 -12.72 -0.78 -3.18
N PHE A 29 -11.62 -1.53 -3.19
CA PHE A 29 -10.89 -1.86 -1.97
C PHE A 29 -10.28 -0.62 -1.32
N ARG A 30 -9.70 0.30 -2.09
CA ARG A 30 -9.23 1.60 -1.56
C ARG A 30 -10.36 2.40 -0.91
N ARG A 31 -11.53 2.46 -1.53
CA ARG A 31 -12.72 3.12 -0.92
C ARG A 31 -13.15 2.44 0.37
N PHE A 32 -13.09 1.13 0.45
CA PHE A 32 -13.36 0.38 1.67
C PHE A 32 -12.35 0.74 2.78
N LEU A 33 -11.06 0.83 2.46
CA LEU A 33 -10.03 1.23 3.43
C LEU A 33 -10.25 2.67 3.92
N GLU A 34 -10.56 3.61 3.02
CA GLU A 34 -10.85 5.02 3.33
C GLU A 34 -12.11 5.17 4.23
N GLY A 35 -13.12 4.33 4.02
CA GLY A 35 -14.39 4.40 4.76
C GLY A 35 -14.36 3.81 6.17
N SER A 36 -13.27 3.12 6.57
CA SER A 36 -13.15 2.47 7.87
C SER A 36 -12.03 3.10 8.69
N ALA A 37 -12.36 3.65 9.86
CA ALA A 37 -11.37 4.25 10.77
C ALA A 37 -10.24 3.28 11.16
N GLN A 38 -10.52 1.97 11.20
CA GLN A 38 -9.52 0.94 11.48
C GLN A 38 -8.48 0.81 10.35
N PHE A 39 -8.86 1.06 9.11
CA PHE A 39 -8.04 0.83 7.92
C PHE A 39 -7.58 2.11 7.22
N ALA A 40 -8.12 3.26 7.61
CA ALA A 40 -7.86 4.55 6.98
C ALA A 40 -6.36 4.87 6.89
N ALA A 41 -5.60 4.63 7.97
CA ALA A 41 -4.15 4.86 7.98
C ALA A 41 -3.39 3.94 6.98
N ALA A 42 -3.81 2.68 6.84
CA ALA A 42 -3.21 1.75 5.87
C ALA A 42 -3.55 2.15 4.42
N GLY A 43 -4.80 2.56 4.16
CA GLY A 43 -5.22 3.08 2.86
C GLY A 43 -4.47 4.36 2.47
N ALA A 44 -4.29 5.28 3.42
CA ALA A 44 -3.54 6.51 3.22
C ALA A 44 -2.05 6.26 2.97
N LEU A 45 -1.43 5.34 3.73
CA LEU A 45 -0.04 4.93 3.49
C LEU A 45 0.14 4.36 2.09
N TRP A 46 -0.74 3.47 1.65
CA TRP A 46 -0.66 2.88 0.31
C TRP A 46 -0.74 3.95 -0.78
N ALA A 47 -1.68 4.90 -0.64
CA ALA A 47 -1.80 6.01 -1.58
C ALA A 47 -0.53 6.87 -1.64
N GLU A 48 0.10 7.15 -0.50
CA GLU A 48 1.33 7.97 -0.46
C GLU A 48 2.56 7.20 -0.96
N ILE A 49 2.62 5.87 -0.81
CA ILE A 49 3.67 5.04 -1.43
C ILE A 49 3.54 5.08 -2.96
N GLU A 50 2.34 4.93 -3.49
CA GLU A 50 2.12 5.02 -4.95
C GLU A 50 2.48 6.41 -5.48
N ALA A 51 2.16 7.47 -4.74
CA ALA A 51 2.57 8.82 -5.10
C ALA A 51 4.10 8.98 -5.04
N PHE A 52 4.74 8.43 -4.01
CA PHE A 52 6.19 8.44 -3.84
C PHE A 52 6.94 7.72 -4.96
N GLU A 53 6.40 6.61 -5.47
CA GLU A 53 6.94 5.90 -6.64
C GLU A 53 6.91 6.76 -7.92
N GLN A 54 6.03 7.76 -7.98
CA GLN A 54 5.95 8.71 -9.09
C GLN A 54 6.72 10.03 -8.83
N CYS A 55 7.34 10.21 -7.64
CA CYS A 55 8.10 11.42 -7.33
C CYS A 55 9.38 11.52 -8.16
N GLU A 56 9.65 12.74 -8.65
CA GLU A 56 10.93 13.07 -9.25
C GLU A 56 12.06 12.99 -8.22
N ASP A 57 13.28 12.74 -8.69
CA ASP A 57 14.46 12.56 -7.83
C ASP A 57 14.69 13.77 -6.90
N ALA A 58 14.40 14.98 -7.38
CA ALA A 58 14.53 16.22 -6.61
C ALA A 58 13.55 16.31 -5.41
N GLU A 59 12.41 15.64 -5.47
CA GLU A 59 11.36 15.67 -4.44
C GLU A 59 11.42 14.45 -3.52
N ARG A 60 12.13 13.39 -3.94
CA ARG A 60 12.12 12.08 -3.28
C ARG A 60 12.60 12.13 -1.83
N GLU A 61 13.59 12.97 -1.51
CA GLU A 61 14.08 13.08 -0.14
C GLU A 61 13.00 13.62 0.81
N GLU A 62 12.35 14.72 0.44
CA GLU A 62 11.30 15.35 1.24
C GLU A 62 10.05 14.47 1.32
N ALA A 63 9.66 13.82 0.22
CA ALA A 63 8.56 12.87 0.20
C ALA A 63 8.83 11.67 1.15
N ALA A 64 10.06 11.16 1.20
CA ALA A 64 10.45 10.10 2.13
C ALA A 64 10.38 10.56 3.60
N LYS A 65 10.84 11.79 3.91
CA LYS A 65 10.72 12.36 5.27
C LYS A 65 9.26 12.50 5.69
N LYS A 66 8.39 12.96 4.79
CA LYS A 66 6.94 13.08 5.03
C LYS A 66 6.31 11.71 5.31
N LEU A 67 6.62 10.68 4.51
CA LEU A 67 6.16 9.31 4.74
C LEU A 67 6.56 8.80 6.13
N ARG A 68 7.83 8.93 6.51
CA ARG A 68 8.33 8.44 7.80
C ARG A 68 7.69 9.13 8.99
N SER A 69 7.60 10.46 8.96
CA SER A 69 7.04 11.25 10.06
C SER A 69 5.54 11.02 10.24
N ARG A 70 4.80 10.87 9.13
CA ARG A 70 3.35 10.68 9.14
C ARG A 70 2.92 9.27 9.53
N PHE A 71 3.57 8.24 8.96
CA PHE A 71 3.10 6.86 9.04
C PHE A 71 3.99 5.93 9.88
N PHE A 72 5.30 6.15 9.95
CA PHE A 72 6.22 5.18 10.59
C PHE A 72 6.61 5.56 12.01
N THR A 73 6.39 6.82 12.40
CA THR A 73 6.79 7.35 13.70
C THR A 73 5.65 7.24 14.70
N PRO A 74 5.85 6.61 15.88
CA PRO A 74 4.86 6.64 16.94
C PRO A 74 4.44 8.08 17.30
N GLY A 75 3.13 8.34 17.32
CA GLY A 75 2.59 9.69 17.51
C GLY A 75 2.43 10.52 16.23
N GLY A 76 2.84 10.00 15.07
CA GLY A 76 2.48 10.57 13.77
C GLY A 76 0.97 10.54 13.52
N ALA A 77 0.46 11.49 12.72
CA ALA A 77 -0.98 11.69 12.51
C ALA A 77 -1.72 10.44 12.01
N GLU A 78 -1.05 9.58 11.22
CA GLU A 78 -1.58 8.33 10.68
C GLU A 78 -0.62 7.17 10.95
N HIS A 79 -0.06 7.14 12.16
CA HIS A 79 0.89 6.11 12.57
C HIS A 79 0.35 4.69 12.32
N CYS A 80 1.06 3.95 11.48
CA CYS A 80 0.74 2.59 11.07
C CYS A 80 1.36 1.58 12.05
N GLY A 81 0.75 1.43 13.22
CA GLY A 81 1.24 0.53 14.28
C GLY A 81 1.24 -0.97 13.96
N PHE A 82 0.69 -1.37 12.80
CA PHE A 82 0.77 -2.74 12.30
C PHE A 82 2.12 -3.06 11.61
N LEU A 83 2.93 -2.04 11.30
CA LEU A 83 4.24 -2.23 10.69
C LEU A 83 5.26 -2.73 11.72
N SER A 84 6.13 -3.64 11.29
CA SER A 84 7.23 -4.10 12.12
C SER A 84 8.36 -3.07 12.18
N ALA A 85 9.17 -3.11 13.24
CA ALA A 85 10.35 -2.25 13.36
C ALA A 85 11.31 -2.38 12.17
N ALA A 86 11.43 -3.58 11.60
CA ALA A 86 12.24 -3.82 10.41
C ALA A 86 11.68 -3.14 9.16
N ALA A 87 10.36 -3.11 8.98
CA ALA A 87 9.72 -2.46 7.84
C ALA A 87 9.85 -0.92 7.89
N THR A 88 9.94 -0.35 9.10
CA THR A 88 10.09 1.10 9.30
C THR A 88 11.53 1.56 9.46
N ALA A 89 12.50 0.63 9.44
CA ALA A 89 13.90 0.96 9.64
C ALA A 89 14.43 1.81 8.46
N PRO A 90 15.29 2.81 8.72
CA PRO A 90 15.98 3.50 7.63
C PRO A 90 16.84 2.48 6.87
N SER A 91 16.82 2.54 5.55
CA SER A 91 17.73 1.75 4.71
C SER A 91 19.17 2.08 5.07
N THR A 92 19.87 1.17 5.72
CA THR A 92 21.33 1.18 5.79
C THR A 92 21.82 0.82 4.39
N GLY A 93 22.17 1.85 3.60
CA GLY A 93 22.80 1.67 2.30
C GLY A 93 24.12 0.93 2.36
#